data_AF-A0A932T3T8-F1
#
_entry.id   AF-A0A932T3T8-F1
#
_cell.length_a   1.000
_cell.length_b   1.000
_cell.length_c   1.000
_cell.angle_alpha   90.00
_cell.angle_beta   90.00
_cell.angle_gamma   90.00
#
_symmetry.space_group_name_H-M   'P 1'
#
loop_
_entity.id
_entity.type
_entity.pdbx_description
1 polymer ?
#
loop_
_entity_poly.entity_id
_entity_poly.type
_entity_poly.pdbx_seq_one_letter_code
_entity_poly.pdbx_strand_id
1 'polypeptide(L)' 'MSIVVEMPAQEMAAIKQLTRLNDDAEAIVQAAREFVRLVRLRELKSASGRVDFDANWQELEDLELKETSLPP' A
#
# COMPACT_ATOMS: atom_id res chain seq x y z
N MET A 1 8.10 -6.57 24.19
CA MET A 1 8.91 -5.34 24.26
C MET A 1 7.94 -4.19 24.51
N SER A 2 8.16 -3.38 25.54
CA SER A 2 7.30 -2.23 25.89
C SER A 2 8.10 -0.94 25.73
N ILE A 3 7.46 0.10 25.22
CA ILE A 3 8.06 1.43 25.04
C ILE A 3 7.17 2.42 25.78
N VAL A 4 7.77 3.34 26.52
CA VAL A 4 7.06 4.44 27.18
C VAL A 4 7.30 5.69 26.34
N VAL A 5 6.22 6.39 26.00
CA VAL A 5 6.26 7.62 25.21
C VAL A 5 5.44 8.67 25.96
N GLU A 6 6.03 9.84 26.19
CA GLU A 6 5.27 10.98 26.69
C GLU A 6 4.59 11.67 25.51
N MET A 7 3.27 11.86 25.63
CA MET A 7 2.45 12.45 24.59
C MET A 7 1.46 13.44 25.21
N PRO A 8 1.27 14.63 24.62
CA PRO A 8 0.24 15.57 25.04
C PRO A 8 -1.15 14.94 25.01
N ALA A 9 -1.98 15.25 26.02
CA ALA A 9 -3.35 14.71 26.10
C ALA A 9 -4.21 15.04 24.87
N GLN A 10 -3.99 16.21 24.26
CA GLN A 10 -4.67 16.62 23.03
C GLN A 10 -4.35 15.70 21.84
N GLU A 11 -3.10 15.22 21.73
CA GLU A 11 -2.67 14.34 20.64
C GLU A 11 -3.26 12.94 20.84
N MET A 12 -3.24 12.43 22.08
CA MET A 12 -3.89 11.17 22.39
C MET A 12 -5.40 11.23 22.11
N ALA A 13 -6.07 12.32 22.49
CA ALA A 13 -7.50 12.52 22.20
C ALA A 13 -7.78 12.51 20.69
N ALA A 14 -6.95 13.16 19.88
CA ALA A 14 -7.07 13.15 18.43
C ALA A 14 -6.88 11.74 17.85
N ILE A 15 -5.88 10.99 18.33
CA ILE A 15 -5.66 9.60 17.89
C ILE A 15 -6.88 8.74 18.22
N LYS A 16 -7.41 8.81 19.44
CA LYS A 16 -8.61 8.07 19.87
C LYS A 16 -9.85 8.44 19.05
N GLN A 17 -10.00 9.70 18.70
CA GLN A 17 -11.10 10.15 17.84
C GLN A 17 -10.98 9.55 16.43
N LEU A 18 -9.77 9.50 15.87
CA LEU A 18 -9.53 8.96 14.53
C LEU A 18 -9.62 7.43 14.48
N THR A 19 -9.12 6.73 15.50
CA THR A 19 -9.19 5.27 15.60
C THR A 19 -10.52 4.76 16.12
N ARG A 20 -11.30 5.63 16.78
CA ARG A 20 -12.55 5.31 17.50
C ARG A 20 -12.33 4.31 18.64
N LEU A 21 -11.14 4.31 19.23
CA LEU A 21 -10.76 3.45 20.34
C LEU A 21 -10.66 4.23 21.65
N ASN A 22 -11.13 3.62 22.73
CA ASN A 22 -11.08 4.19 24.08
C ASN A 22 -9.86 3.74 24.89
N ASP A 23 -9.18 2.68 24.46
CA ASP A 23 -7.92 2.26 25.05
C ASP A 23 -6.74 2.97 24.36
N ASP A 24 -5.87 3.58 25.16
CA ASP A 24 -4.76 4.39 24.64
C ASP A 24 -3.73 3.53 23.92
N ALA A 25 -3.40 2.35 24.46
CA ALA A 25 -2.40 1.47 23.87
C ALA A 25 -2.90 0.89 22.53
N GLU A 26 -4.14 0.41 22.48
CA GLU A 26 -4.75 -0.08 21.25
C GLU A 26 -4.86 1.03 20.19
N ALA A 27 -5.24 2.25 20.58
CA ALA A 27 -5.32 3.39 19.68
C ALA A 27 -3.95 3.71 19.06
N ILE A 28 -2.88 3.76 19.87
CA ILE A 28 -1.51 3.98 19.38
C ILE A 28 -1.06 2.84 18.46
N VAL A 29 -1.29 1.58 18.85
CA VAL A 29 -0.89 0.43 18.03
C VAL A 29 -1.59 0.44 16.68
N GLN A 30 -2.89 0.75 16.63
CA GLN A 30 -3.63 0.86 15.38
C GLN A 30 -3.11 2.02 14.52
N ALA A 31 -2.91 3.20 15.11
CA ALA A 31 -2.40 4.37 14.39
C ALA A 31 -1.00 4.11 13.79
N ALA A 32 -0.11 3.47 14.55
CA ALA A 32 1.23 3.10 14.08
C ALA A 32 1.18 2.10 12.92
N ARG A 33 0.32 1.08 12.98
CA ARG A 33 0.12 0.12 11.88
C ARG A 33 -0.36 0.82 10.61
N GLU A 34 -1.33 1.71 10.74
CA GLU A 34 -1.86 2.48 9.61
C GLU A 34 -0.82 3.43 9.01
N PHE A 35 0.00 4.07 9.84
CA PHE A 35 1.11 4.89 9.36
C PHE A 35 2.09 4.08 8.51
N VAL A 36 2.52 2.90 8.99
CA VAL A 36 3.41 2.01 8.23
C VAL A 36 2.77 1.57 6.91
N ARG A 37 1.47 1.22 6.94
CA ARG A 37 0.73 0.86 5.72
C ARG A 37 0.72 2.01 4.70
N LEU A 38 0.46 3.24 5.16
CA LEU A 38 0.44 4.43 4.30
C LEU A 38 1.82 4.76 3.71
N VAL A 39 2.90 4.63 4.49
CA VAL A 39 4.26 4.83 3.99
C VAL A 39 4.58 3.82 2.89
N ARG A 40 4.31 2.53 3.11
CA ARG A 40 4.51 1.48 2.09
C ARG A 40 3.70 1.74 0.82
N LEU A 41 2.45 2.20 0.94
CA LEU A 41 1.64 2.54 -0.22
C LEU A 41 2.23 3.72 -1.02
N ARG A 42 2.81 4.71 -0.34
CA ARG A 42 3.49 5.82 -1.02
C ARG A 42 4.75 5.37 -1.74
N GLU A 43 5.52 4.45 -1.14
CA GLU A 43 6.70 3.84 -1.76
C GLU A 43 6.31 3.00 -2.99
N LEU A 44 5.25 2.21 -2.90
CA LEU A 44 4.72 1.47 -4.06
C LEU A 44 4.25 2.42 -5.16
N LYS A 45 3.56 3.50 -4.79
CA LYS A 45 3.11 4.51 -5.75
C LYS A 45 4.29 5.22 -6.44
N SER A 46 5.35 5.54 -5.71
CA SER A 46 6.54 6.15 -6.31
C SER A 46 7.30 5.16 -7.21
N ALA A 47 7.30 3.87 -6.86
CA ALA A 47 7.87 2.80 -7.69
C ALA A 47 7.03 2.50 -8.94
N SER A 48 5.71 2.69 -8.90
CA SER A 48 4.80 2.41 -10.03
C SER A 48 5.13 3.21 -11.29
N GLY A 49 5.75 4.38 -11.18
CA GLY A 49 6.23 5.16 -12.34
C GLY A 49 7.57 4.69 -12.91
N ARG A 50 8.17 3.64 -12.32
CA ARG A 50 9.43 3.00 -12.73
C ARG A 50 9.25 1.51 -13.02
N VAL A 51 8.00 1.04 -13.09
CA VAL A 51 7.72 -0.30 -13.60
C VAL A 51 7.88 -0.21 -15.10
N ASP A 52 9.07 -0.54 -15.58
CA ASP A 52 9.25 -0.88 -16.99
C ASP A 52 8.38 -2.10 -17.24
N PHE A 53 7.21 -1.87 -17.84
CA PHE A 53 6.44 -2.94 -18.44
C PHE A 53 7.29 -3.45 -19.60
N ASP A 54 7.87 -4.64 -19.46
CA ASP A 54 8.43 -5.34 -20.60
C ASP A 54 7.24 -5.65 -21.51
N ALA A 55 7.14 -4.82 -22.54
CA ALA A 55 5.94 -4.71 -23.35
C ALA A 55 6.01 -5.83 -24.38
N ASN A 56 5.86 -7.08 -23.93
CA ASN A 56 5.88 -8.29 -24.77
C ASN A 56 4.63 -8.36 -25.67
N TRP A 57 3.93 -7.25 -25.89
CA TRP A 57 2.75 -7.17 -26.74
C TRP A 57 3.07 -7.57 -28.18
N GLN A 58 4.30 -7.32 -28.65
CA GLN A 58 4.76 -7.73 -29.98
C GLN A 58 4.87 -9.25 -30.10
N GLU A 59 5.43 -9.93 -29.09
CA GLU A 59 5.48 -11.39 -29.07
C GLU A 59 4.07 -12.01 -28.94
N LEU A 60 3.20 -11.38 -28.16
CA LEU A 60 1.80 -11.81 -28.03
C LEU A 60 1.01 -11.62 -29.33
N GLU A 61 1.19 -10.50 -30.02
CA GLU A 61 0.57 -10.22 -31.32
C GLU A 61 1.07 -11.19 -32.41
N ASP A 62 2.38 -11.47 -32.44
CA ASP A 62 2.97 -12.44 -33.36
C ASP A 62 2.45 -13.87 -33.13
N LEU A 63 2.14 -14.23 -31.88
CA LEU A 63 1.55 -15.53 -31.55
C LEU A 63 0.08 -15.60 -31.98
N GLU A 64 -0.71 -14.55 -31.75
CA GLU A 64 -2.11 -14.47 -32.20
C GLU A 64 -2.24 -14.51 -33.73
N LEU A 65 -1.37 -13.80 -34.45
CA LEU A 65 -1.32 -13.81 -35.91
C LEU A 65 -0.96 -15.19 -36.49
N LYS A 66 -0.11 -15.95 -35.79
CA LYS A 66 0.25 -17.33 -36.16
C LYS A 66 -0.87 -18.34 -35.87
N GLU A 67 -1.66 -18.14 -34.81
CA GLU A 67 -2.83 -18.98 -34.54
C GLU A 67 -4.00 -18.70 -35.49
N THR A 68 -4.11 -17.47 -36.00
CA THR A 68 -5.19 -17.07 -36.92
C THR A 68 -4.97 -17.55 -38.37
N SER A 69 -3.78 -18.08 -38.71
CA SER A 69 -3.58 -18.78 -39.98
C SER A 69 -4.14 -20.21 -39.93
N LEU A 70 -5.45 -20.33 -39.72
CA LEU A 70 -6.19 -21.52 -40.13
C LEU A 70 -6.30 -21.48 -41.66
N PRO A 71 -5.87 -22.52 -42.40
CA PRO A 71 -6.05 -22.57 -43.84
C PRO A 71 -7.56 -22.63 -44.20
N PRO A 72 -7.95 -22.21 -45.41
CA PRO A 72 -9.35 -22.11 -45.84
C PRO A 72 -10.10 -23.46 -45.85
#